data_AF-A0A820PQ28-F1
#
_entry.id   AF-A0A820PQ28-F1
#
_cell.length_a   1.000
_cell.length_b   1.000
_cell.length_c   1.000
_cell.angle_alpha   90.00
_cell.angle_beta   90.00
_cell.angle_gamma   90.00
#
_symmetry.space_group_name_H-M   'P 1'
#
loop_
_entity.id
_entity.type
_entity.pdbx_description
1 polymer ?
#
loop_
_entity_poly.entity_id
_entity_poly.type
_entity_poly.pdbx_seq_one_letter_code
_entity_poly.pdbx_strand_id
1 'polypeptide(L)'
;MITILTSLFGGLSVTLRITSSLFVKSILHLCYQRLRTLAADEEREPNTNLQDLAKNFGRLIYHKVTTFNLFKRTLTDVQHGIHSTRVYIILLLVNVYVLVLYSTLIGGSQQIIVKNPSTDQAEEIYKLYPSMLSCPCRRLSMPRSTFMHYEVRLHPFCISSFVRDDHWLQY
;
A
#
# COMPACT_ATOMS: atom_id res chain seq x y z
N MET A 1 2.25 -1.70 -14.03
CA MET A 1 2.37 -2.85 -13.09
C MET A 1 3.79 -3.39 -13.04
N ILE A 2 4.42 -3.73 -14.18
CA ILE A 2 5.80 -4.28 -14.23
C ILE A 2 6.85 -3.29 -13.70
N THR A 3 6.73 -2.00 -14.02
CA THR A 3 7.62 -0.92 -13.52
C THR A 3 7.51 -0.71 -12.01
N ILE A 4 6.33 -0.96 -11.43
CA ILE A 4 6.12 -0.88 -9.98
C ILE A 4 6.86 -2.03 -9.31
N LEU A 5 6.70 -3.26 -9.82
CA LEU A 5 7.39 -4.44 -9.28
C LEU A 5 8.92 -4.31 -9.36
N THR A 6 9.47 -3.77 -10.45
CA THR A 6 10.92 -3.57 -10.58
C THR A 6 11.44 -2.46 -9.65
N SER A 7 10.71 -1.35 -9.52
CA SER A 7 11.07 -0.27 -8.59
C SER A 7 10.99 -0.71 -7.12
N LEU A 8 10.04 -1.59 -6.79
CA LEU A 8 9.83 -2.10 -5.44
C LEU A 8 10.92 -3.11 -5.06
N PHE A 9 11.31 -4.00 -5.97
CA PHE A 9 12.40 -4.93 -5.76
C PHE A 9 13.75 -4.20 -5.64
N GLY A 10 13.98 -3.19 -6.49
CA GLY A 10 15.16 -2.33 -6.43
C GLY A 10 15.25 -1.56 -5.10
N GLY A 11 14.18 -0.85 -4.75
CA GLY A 11 14.07 -0.07 -3.52
C GLY A 11 14.22 -0.92 -2.27
N LEU A 12 13.56 -2.07 -2.21
CA LEU A 12 13.65 -3.03 -1.11
C LEU A 12 15.08 -3.56 -0.92
N SER A 13 15.77 -3.91 -2.01
CA SER A 13 17.15 -4.40 -1.91
C SER A 13 18.10 -3.32 -1.39
N VAL A 14 17.88 -2.06 -1.77
CA VAL A 14 18.70 -0.92 -1.35
C VAL A 14 18.41 -0.58 0.11
N THR A 15 17.15 -0.49 0.52
CA THR A 15 16.81 -0.27 1.94
C THR A 15 17.27 -1.42 2.81
N LEU A 16 17.13 -2.68 2.38
CA LEU A 16 17.68 -3.84 3.10
C LEU A 16 19.18 -3.77 3.25
N ARG A 17 19.95 -3.37 2.22
CA ARG A 17 21.40 -3.22 2.32
C ARG A 17 21.78 -2.10 3.29
N ILE A 18 21.06 -0.98 3.27
CA ILE A 18 21.31 0.15 4.16
C ILE A 18 20.97 -0.22 5.61
N THR A 19 19.80 -0.78 5.86
CA THR A 19 19.38 -1.21 7.20
C THR A 19 20.26 -2.35 7.70
N SER A 20 20.54 -3.36 6.88
CA SER A 20 21.51 -4.43 7.18
C SER A 20 22.86 -3.85 7.56
N SER A 21 23.43 -2.93 6.76
CA SER A 21 24.72 -2.33 7.08
C SER A 21 24.69 -1.59 8.41
N LEU A 22 23.60 -0.88 8.73
CA LEU A 22 23.43 -0.19 10.01
C LEU A 22 23.25 -1.16 11.17
N PHE A 23 22.44 -2.21 11.02
CA PHE A 23 22.26 -3.26 12.03
C PHE A 23 23.55 -4.01 12.29
N VAL A 24 24.23 -4.47 11.23
CA VAL A 24 25.51 -5.18 11.29
C VAL A 24 26.57 -4.29 11.91
N LYS A 25 26.71 -3.03 11.48
CA LYS A 25 27.65 -2.08 12.11
C LYS A 25 27.29 -1.78 13.57
N SER A 26 26.02 -1.73 13.92
CA SER A 26 25.58 -1.52 15.31
C SER A 26 25.91 -2.72 16.19
N ILE A 27 25.70 -3.95 15.70
CA ILE A 27 26.05 -5.21 16.39
C ILE A 27 27.57 -5.36 16.48
N LEU A 28 28.30 -5.14 15.39
CA LEU A 28 29.76 -5.14 15.38
C LEU A 28 30.30 -4.06 16.28
N HIS A 29 29.68 -2.88 16.35
CA HIS A 29 30.13 -1.85 17.26
C HIS A 29 29.85 -2.20 18.71
N LEU A 30 28.70 -2.79 19.04
CA LEU A 30 28.43 -3.31 20.39
C LEU A 30 29.45 -4.39 20.79
N CYS A 31 29.77 -5.29 19.87
CA CYS A 31 30.77 -6.34 20.06
C CYS A 31 32.18 -5.75 20.23
N TYR A 32 32.57 -4.83 19.34
CA TYR A 32 33.84 -4.11 19.38
C TYR A 32 33.97 -3.26 20.65
N GLN A 33 32.90 -2.62 21.09
CA GLN A 33 32.90 -1.81 22.30
C GLN A 33 33.09 -2.68 23.55
N ARG A 34 32.50 -3.88 23.60
CA ARG A 34 32.77 -4.86 24.66
C ARG A 34 34.19 -5.42 24.60
N LEU A 35 34.69 -5.72 23.40
CA LEU A 35 36.06 -6.19 23.20
C LEU A 35 37.07 -5.12 23.63
N ARG A 36 36.77 -3.85 23.33
CA ARG A 36 37.61 -2.71 23.68
C ARG A 36 37.58 -2.38 25.17
N THR A 37 36.47 -2.58 25.87
CA THR A 37 36.46 -2.49 27.36
C THR A 37 37.33 -3.56 28.02
N LEU A 38 37.57 -4.69 27.32
CA LEU A 38 38.47 -5.74 27.78
C LEU A 38 39.94 -5.49 27.35
N ALA A 39 40.17 -4.63 26.35
CA ALA A 39 41.48 -4.40 25.73
C ALA A 39 42.01 -2.97 25.93
N ALA A 40 41.38 -2.16 26.79
CA ALA A 40 41.81 -0.80 27.09
C ALA A 40 42.97 -0.81 28.11
N ASP A 41 44.12 -1.28 27.65
CA ASP A 41 45.44 -0.99 28.21
C ASP A 41 46.48 -1.14 27.08
N GLU A 42 46.40 -0.31 26.03
CA GLU A 42 47.59 0.06 25.25
C GLU A 42 47.32 1.28 24.36
N GLU A 43 48.20 2.26 24.50
CA GLU A 43 48.17 3.60 23.92
C GLU A 43 48.71 3.60 22.47
N ARG A 44 48.16 4.41 21.56
CA ARG A 44 48.80 4.66 20.26
C ARG A 44 48.51 6.03 19.65
N GLU A 45 49.60 6.72 19.30
CA GLU A 45 49.68 8.08 18.74
C GLU A 45 49.02 8.26 17.35
N PRO A 46 48.54 9.48 17.01
CA PRO A 46 47.96 9.78 15.71
C PRO A 46 48.94 10.47 14.74
N ASN A 47 49.07 9.93 13.53
CA ASN A 47 49.61 10.64 12.36
C ASN A 47 48.45 11.20 11.53
N THR A 48 48.57 12.47 11.11
CA THR A 48 47.48 13.27 10.50
C THR A 48 47.44 13.22 8.97
N ASN A 49 46.27 12.90 8.41
CA ASN A 49 45.87 13.21 7.03
C ASN A 49 44.36 13.57 6.96
N LEU A 50 43.90 14.19 5.85
CA LEU A 50 42.51 14.63 5.61
C LEU A 50 41.43 13.57 5.92
N GLN A 51 41.79 12.28 5.78
CA GLN A 51 40.93 11.15 6.17
C GLN A 51 40.61 11.16 7.67
N ASP A 52 41.51 11.65 8.52
CA ASP A 52 41.29 11.79 9.96
C ASP A 52 40.27 12.86 10.28
N LEU A 53 40.11 13.90 9.46
CA LEU A 53 39.06 14.90 9.68
C LEU A 53 37.67 14.31 9.41
N ALA A 54 37.49 13.58 8.31
CA ALA A 54 36.26 12.87 8.02
C ALA A 54 35.98 11.76 9.06
N LYS A 55 37.03 11.04 9.49
CA LYS A 55 36.95 10.01 10.53
C LYS A 55 36.67 10.60 11.90
N ASN A 56 37.19 11.79 12.20
CA ASN A 56 36.94 12.52 13.44
C ASN A 56 35.52 13.08 13.46
N PHE A 57 35.04 13.68 12.37
CA PHE A 57 33.63 14.10 12.25
C PHE A 57 32.68 12.91 12.37
N GLY A 58 32.96 11.82 11.65
CA GLY A 58 32.22 10.57 11.77
C GLY A 58 32.23 10.04 13.21
N ARG A 59 33.37 10.05 13.88
CA ARG A 59 33.53 9.62 15.29
C ARG A 59 32.78 10.56 16.25
N LEU A 60 32.73 11.85 16.00
CA LEU A 60 32.10 12.86 16.86
C LEU A 60 30.57 12.80 16.75
N ILE A 61 30.07 12.67 15.52
CA ILE A 61 28.64 12.41 15.25
C ILE A 61 28.25 11.07 15.85
N TYR A 62 29.05 10.03 15.60
CA TYR A 62 28.84 8.71 16.15
C TYR A 62 28.77 8.73 17.68
N HIS A 63 29.74 9.34 18.35
CA HIS A 63 29.76 9.45 19.81
C HIS A 63 28.56 10.24 20.35
N LYS A 64 28.14 11.32 19.68
CA LYS A 64 26.93 12.05 20.05
C LYS A 64 25.69 11.18 19.92
N VAL A 65 25.54 10.48 18.80
CA VAL A 65 24.43 9.55 18.55
C VAL A 65 24.44 8.36 19.52
N THR A 66 25.60 7.87 19.94
CA THR A 66 25.69 6.74 20.88
C THR A 66 25.45 7.13 22.34
N THR A 67 25.68 8.40 22.67
CA THR A 67 25.40 9.00 23.99
C THR A 67 24.02 9.65 24.07
N PHE A 68 23.30 9.73 22.95
CA PHE A 68 21.90 10.12 22.93
C PHE A 68 21.09 9.09 23.72
N ASN A 69 20.63 9.54 24.89
CA ASN A 69 19.76 8.80 25.78
C ASN A 69 18.46 9.59 25.81
N LEU A 70 17.41 9.03 25.21
CA LEU A 70 16.11 9.70 25.09
C LEU A 70 15.39 9.71 26.45
N PHE A 71 15.76 8.78 27.34
CA PHE A 71 15.22 8.67 28.68
C PHE A 71 16.02 9.51 29.68
N LYS A 72 15.28 10.23 30.54
CA LYS A 72 15.83 11.18 31.53
C LYS A 72 16.75 10.44 32.51
N ARG A 73 17.90 11.03 32.82
CA ARG A 73 18.92 10.45 33.69
C ARG A 73 18.43 10.40 35.15
N THR A 74 17.93 9.24 35.60
CA THR A 74 17.76 8.95 37.03
C THR A 74 19.08 8.42 37.59
N LEU A 75 19.50 8.93 38.75
CA LEU A 75 20.85 8.81 39.33
C LEU A 75 21.36 7.37 39.55
N THR A 76 20.49 6.37 39.53
CA THR A 76 20.82 4.96 39.77
C THR A 76 20.76 4.06 38.54
N ASP A 77 20.28 4.56 37.39
CA ASP A 77 19.95 3.68 36.26
C ASP A 77 20.33 4.28 34.88
N VAL A 78 21.60 4.66 34.76
CA VAL A 78 22.12 5.23 33.50
C VAL A 78 22.30 4.14 32.43
N GLN A 79 22.58 2.90 32.82
CA GLN A 79 22.85 1.80 31.89
C GLN A 79 21.58 1.22 31.24
N HIS A 80 20.48 1.03 31.97
CA HIS A 80 19.24 0.55 31.35
C HIS A 80 18.62 1.61 30.43
N GLY A 81 18.79 2.90 30.73
CA GLY A 81 18.32 3.99 29.87
C GLY A 81 18.94 3.96 28.46
N ILE A 82 20.25 3.73 28.34
CA ILE A 82 20.95 3.70 27.04
C ILE A 82 20.46 2.51 26.19
N HIS A 83 20.30 1.34 26.80
CA HIS A 83 19.79 0.15 26.11
C HIS A 83 18.34 0.33 25.67
N SER A 84 17.50 0.90 26.55
CA SER A 84 16.11 1.21 26.24
C SER A 84 15.98 2.19 25.08
N THR A 85 16.81 3.24 25.04
CA THR A 85 16.84 4.21 23.94
C THR A 85 17.18 3.55 22.60
N ARG A 86 18.16 2.64 22.59
CA ARG A 86 18.57 1.92 21.37
C ARG A 86 17.46 1.00 20.86
N VAL A 87 16.82 0.25 21.75
CA VAL A 87 15.71 -0.63 21.42
C VAL A 87 14.52 0.18 20.89
N TYR A 88 14.20 1.29 21.55
CA TYR A 88 13.13 2.21 21.13
C TYR A 88 13.36 2.77 19.73
N ILE A 89 14.57 3.28 19.42
CA ILE A 89 14.89 3.82 18.10
C ILE A 89 14.80 2.73 17.02
N ILE A 90 15.27 1.52 17.30
CA ILE A 90 15.16 0.40 16.36
C ILE A 90 13.70 0.05 16.09
N LEU A 91 12.90 -0.10 17.14
CA LEU A 91 11.46 -0.37 17.02
C LEU A 91 10.75 0.75 16.25
N LEU A 92 11.06 2.01 16.52
CA LEU A 92 10.49 3.16 15.82
C LEU A 92 10.81 3.11 14.32
N LEU A 93 12.08 2.85 13.96
CA LEU A 93 12.50 2.74 12.56
C LEU A 93 11.82 1.57 11.85
N VAL A 94 11.68 0.42 12.51
CA VAL A 94 10.95 -0.74 11.97
C VAL A 94 9.48 -0.39 11.75
N ASN A 95 8.83 0.28 12.70
CA ASN A 95 7.43 0.68 12.56
C ASN A 95 7.21 1.67 11.43
N VAL A 96 8.04 2.71 11.33
CA VAL A 96 7.99 3.68 10.22
C VAL A 96 8.21 2.98 8.89
N TYR A 97 9.16 2.05 8.83
CA TYR A 97 9.44 1.27 7.63
C TYR A 97 8.24 0.42 7.19
N VAL A 98 7.62 -0.32 8.12
CA VAL A 98 6.41 -1.11 7.85
C VAL A 98 5.27 -0.20 7.39
N LEU A 99 5.08 0.96 8.01
CA LEU A 99 4.05 1.92 7.64
C LEU A 99 4.26 2.45 6.22
N VAL A 100 5.48 2.86 5.88
CA VAL A 100 5.83 3.34 4.53
C VAL A 100 5.60 2.23 3.50
N LEU A 101 6.07 1.01 3.77
CA LEU A 101 5.83 -0.12 2.88
C LEU A 101 4.32 -0.34 2.68
N TYR A 102 3.56 -0.40 3.76
CA TYR A 102 2.11 -0.58 3.71
C TYR A 102 1.43 0.52 2.88
N SER A 103 1.75 1.79 3.13
CA SER A 103 1.20 2.93 2.38
C SER A 103 1.58 2.91 0.89
N THR A 104 2.76 2.41 0.53
CA THR A 104 3.17 2.29 -0.87
C THR A 104 2.58 1.06 -1.58
N LEU A 105 2.35 -0.03 -0.85
CA LEU A 105 1.80 -1.28 -1.37
C LEU A 105 0.29 -1.18 -1.59
N ILE A 106 -0.41 -0.42 -0.76
CA ILE A 106 -1.83 -0.11 -0.95
C ILE A 106 -1.94 0.96 -2.04
N GLY A 107 -2.04 0.52 -3.29
CA GLY A 107 -2.40 1.39 -4.40
C GLY A 107 -3.75 2.02 -4.12
N GLY A 108 -3.84 3.35 -4.15
CA GLY A 108 -5.08 4.06 -3.90
C GLY A 108 -6.17 3.60 -4.87
N SER A 109 -7.30 3.11 -4.35
CA SER A 109 -8.47 2.81 -5.16
C SER A 109 -9.10 4.12 -5.62
N GLN A 110 -9.04 4.40 -6.93
CA GLN A 110 -9.77 5.52 -7.48
C GLN A 110 -11.22 5.12 -7.72
N GLN A 111 -12.15 5.82 -7.08
CA GLN A 111 -13.57 5.65 -7.31
C GLN A 111 -14.00 6.48 -8.53
N ILE A 112 -14.38 5.81 -9.61
CA ILE A 112 -14.89 6.46 -10.83
C ILE A 112 -16.41 6.37 -10.82
N ILE A 113 -17.10 7.51 -10.97
CA ILE A 113 -18.56 7.58 -11.01
C ILE A 113 -19.00 7.77 -12.46
N VAL A 114 -19.63 6.74 -13.04
CA VAL A 114 -20.25 6.82 -14.37
C VAL A 114 -21.74 7.09 -14.20
N LYS A 115 -22.21 8.23 -14.72
CA LYS A 115 -23.63 8.62 -14.65
C LYS A 115 -24.36 8.15 -15.90
N ASN A 116 -25.45 7.40 -15.72
CA ASN A 116 -26.33 6.88 -16.78
C ASN A 116 -25.55 6.16 -17.91
N PRO A 117 -24.83 5.05 -17.61
CA PRO A 117 -24.18 4.26 -18.65
C PRO A 117 -25.20 3.70 -19.64
N SER A 118 -24.81 3.51 -20.90
CA SER A 118 -25.59 2.67 -21.83
C SER A 118 -25.58 1.21 -21.36
N THR A 119 -26.50 0.39 -21.87
CA THR A 119 -26.56 -1.05 -21.57
C THR A 119 -25.23 -1.74 -21.87
N ASP A 120 -24.65 -1.43 -23.02
CA ASP A 120 -23.42 -2.07 -23.50
C ASP A 120 -22.21 -1.66 -22.65
N GLN A 121 -22.13 -0.38 -22.28
CA GLN A 121 -21.09 0.12 -21.38
C GLN A 121 -21.20 -0.49 -19.98
N ALA A 122 -22.42 -0.65 -19.47
CA ALA A 122 -22.63 -1.29 -18.17
C ALA A 122 -22.17 -2.75 -18.19
N GLU A 123 -22.45 -3.49 -19.27
CA GLU A 123 -22.02 -4.87 -19.43
C GLU A 123 -20.49 -4.99 -19.55
N GLU A 124 -19.85 -4.09 -20.29
CA GLU A 124 -18.39 -4.06 -20.43
C GLU A 124 -17.68 -3.79 -19.08
N ILE A 125 -18.15 -2.79 -18.33
CA ILE A 125 -17.60 -2.46 -17.01
C ILE A 125 -17.82 -3.63 -16.04
N TYR A 126 -18.98 -4.29 -16.08
CA TYR A 126 -19.27 -5.45 -15.25
C TYR A 126 -18.34 -6.63 -15.57
N LYS A 127 -18.00 -6.85 -16.85
CA LYS A 127 -17.03 -7.88 -17.26
C LYS A 127 -15.62 -7.58 -16.74
N LEU A 128 -15.21 -6.31 -16.72
CA LEU A 128 -13.88 -5.91 -16.24
C LEU A 128 -13.76 -5.90 -14.70
N TYR A 129 -14.81 -5.49 -13.98
CA TYR A 129 -14.75 -5.23 -12.53
C TYR A 129 -15.94 -5.83 -11.74
N PRO A 130 -16.19 -7.15 -11.81
CA PRO A 130 -17.40 -7.76 -11.25
C PRO A 130 -17.53 -7.61 -9.74
N SER A 131 -16.42 -7.59 -9.00
CA SER A 131 -16.38 -7.55 -7.52
C SER A 131 -16.19 -6.14 -6.94
N MET A 132 -15.93 -5.13 -7.76
CA MET A 132 -15.66 -3.75 -7.33
C MET A 132 -16.77 -2.77 -7.71
N LEU A 133 -17.83 -3.24 -8.38
CA LEU A 133 -18.97 -2.40 -8.76
C LEU A 133 -19.94 -2.18 -7.59
N SER A 134 -20.31 -0.93 -7.37
CA SER A 134 -21.41 -0.55 -6.49
C SER A 134 -22.42 0.28 -7.27
N CYS A 135 -23.65 -0.23 -7.40
CA CYS A 135 -24.74 0.42 -8.12
C CYS A 135 -25.79 0.92 -7.11
N PRO A 136 -25.66 2.15 -6.59
CA PRO A 136 -26.69 2.70 -5.72
C PRO A 136 -27.95 3.02 -6.54
N CYS A 137 -29.10 2.51 -6.10
CA CYS A 137 -30.39 2.83 -6.70
C CYS A 137 -30.73 4.31 -6.45
N ARG A 138 -30.75 5.13 -7.51
CA ARG A 138 -31.09 6.56 -7.40
C ARG A 138 -32.59 6.80 -7.18
N ARG A 139 -33.44 5.88 -7.65
CA ARG A 139 -34.90 5.90 -7.44
C ARG A 139 -35.38 4.51 -7.09
N LEU A 140 -36.21 4.39 -6.05
CA LEU A 140 -36.80 3.13 -5.60
C LEU A 140 -38.04 2.74 -6.43
N SER A 141 -38.64 3.72 -7.11
CA SER A 141 -39.78 3.51 -8.00
C SER A 141 -39.65 4.39 -9.23
N MET A 142 -40.09 3.84 -10.36
CA MET A 142 -40.12 4.53 -11.65
C MET A 142 -41.47 4.26 -12.33
N PRO A 143 -42.11 5.26 -12.95
CA PRO A 143 -43.37 5.06 -13.66
C PRO A 143 -43.20 4.07 -14.81
N ARG A 144 -44.17 3.17 -15.03
CA ARG A 144 -44.10 2.16 -16.11
C ARG A 144 -43.86 2.76 -17.49
N SER A 145 -44.43 3.94 -17.74
CA SER A 145 -44.25 4.70 -18.99
C SER A 145 -42.81 5.12 -19.28
N THR A 146 -41.92 5.14 -18.28
CA THR A 146 -40.52 5.56 -18.46
C THR A 146 -39.58 4.45 -18.92
N PHE A 147 -39.95 3.18 -18.75
CA PHE A 147 -39.10 2.04 -19.11
C PHE A 147 -39.79 1.02 -20.02
N MET A 148 -41.09 1.19 -20.26
CA MET A 148 -41.89 0.25 -21.03
C MET A 148 -42.70 0.99 -22.08
N HIS A 149 -42.42 0.69 -23.35
CA HIS A 149 -43.18 1.17 -24.49
C HIS A 149 -43.94 0.00 -25.11
N TYR A 150 -45.23 0.18 -25.35
CA TYR A 150 -46.10 -0.83 -25.95
C TYR A 150 -46.66 -0.31 -27.27
N GLU A 151 -46.38 -1.03 -28.35
CA GLU A 151 -47.04 -0.84 -29.64
C GLU A 151 -47.97 -2.03 -29.85
N VAL A 152 -49.27 -1.83 -29.65
CA VAL A 152 -50.26 -2.90 -29.84
C VAL A 152 -50.54 -3.02 -31.34
N ARG A 153 -49.99 -4.06 -31.96
CA ARG A 153 -50.38 -4.46 -33.32
C ARG A 153 -51.47 -5.52 -33.22
N LEU A 154 -52.70 -5.10 -33.45
CA LEU A 154 -53.84 -6.00 -33.58
C LEU A 154 -53.68 -6.78 -34.89
N HIS A 155 -53.67 -8.11 -34.81
CA HIS A 155 -53.78 -8.93 -36.00
C HIS A 155 -55.19 -8.72 -36.61
N PRO A 156 -55.32 -8.59 -37.94
CA PRO A 156 -56.64 -8.50 -38.57
C PRO A 156 -57.49 -9.73 -38.20
N PHE A 157 -58.81 -9.54 -38.14
CA PHE A 157 -59.75 -10.62 -37.87
C PHE A 157 -59.54 -11.77 -38.85
N CYS A 158 -59.21 -12.95 -38.32
CA CYS A 158 -59.13 -14.17 -39.11
C CYS A 158 -60.56 -14.64 -39.39
N ILE A 159 -61.08 -14.35 -40.57
CA ILE A 159 -62.32 -14.96 -41.05
C ILE A 159 -61.99 -16.42 -41.35
N SER A 160 -62.67 -17.35 -40.69
CA SER A 160 -62.49 -18.78 -40.97
C SER A 160 -62.92 -19.08 -42.40
N SER A 161 -62.23 -20.01 -43.07
CA SER A 161 -62.63 -20.47 -44.41
C SER A 161 -64.07 -20.98 -44.44
N PHE A 162 -64.56 -21.49 -43.32
CA PHE A 162 -65.93 -21.95 -43.13
C PHE A 162 -66.99 -20.86 -43.35
N VAL A 163 -66.70 -19.61 -42.96
CA VAL A 163 -67.60 -18.47 -43.20
C VAL A 163 -67.40 -17.89 -44.61
N ARG A 164 -66.25 -18.16 -45.25
CA ARG A 164 -65.92 -17.62 -46.57
C ARG A 164 -66.51 -18.45 -47.73
N ASP A 165 -66.75 -19.73 -47.51
CA ASP A 165 -67.37 -20.62 -48.50
C ASP A 165 -68.89 -20.64 -48.29
N ASP A 166 -69.67 -19.92 -49.11
CA ASP A 166 -71.14 -19.87 -49.07
C ASP A 166 -71.84 -21.18 -49.50
N HIS A 167 -71.08 -22.25 -49.74
CA HIS A 167 -71.59 -23.52 -50.25
C HIS A 167 -72.46 -24.30 -49.24
N TRP A 168 -72.39 -23.99 -47.95
CA TRP A 168 -73.18 -24.69 -46.92
C TRP A 168 -74.58 -24.10 -46.70
N LEU A 169 -74.89 -22.94 -47.29
CA LEU A 169 -76.20 -22.26 -47.18
C LEU A 169 -77.16 -22.56 -48.34
N GLN A 170 -76.76 -23.37 -49.32
CA GLN A 170 -77.62 -23.80 -50.42
C GLN A 170 -78.26 -25.16 -50.09
N TYR A 171 -79.43 -25.13 -49.48
CA TYR A 171 -80.33 -26.29 -49.29
C TYR A 171 -81.68 -26.01 -49.94
#